data_AF-A0A6A3SWX8-F1
#
_entry.id   AF-A0A6A3SWX8-F1
#
_cell.length_a   1.000
_cell.length_b   1.000
_cell.length_c   1.000
_cell.angle_alpha   90.00
_cell.angle_beta   90.00
_cell.angle_gamma   90.00
#
_symmetry.space_group_name_H-M   'P 1'
#
loop_
_entity.id
_entity.type
_entity.pdbx_description
1 polymer ?
#
loop_
_entity_poly.entity_id
_entity_poly.type
_entity_poly.pdbx_seq_one_letter_code
_entity_poly.pdbx_strand_id
1 'polypeptide(L)'
;MVETATSSSCGDDNATPAVAYKRYALGEEKTFDNLFFEEKQQVLQLLGNFESRTGKFAIKGFPYNLDLLLHGPPGTGKTSLIKAIAQYTKRHVLTISSARSRPTSSCSTRPST
;
A
#
# COMPACT_ATOMS: atom_id res chain seq x y z
N MET A 1 11.18 13.66 -22.61
CA MET A 1 10.62 15.03 -22.40
C MET A 1 10.05 15.02 -20.98
N VAL A 2 10.80 15.42 -19.94
CA VAL A 2 11.06 16.82 -19.48
C VAL A 2 9.69 17.43 -19.05
N GLU A 3 9.35 17.80 -17.81
CA GLU A 3 10.11 18.40 -16.70
C GLU A 3 9.32 18.43 -15.34
N THR A 4 10.09 18.62 -14.24
CA THR A 4 9.92 19.40 -12.97
C THR A 4 8.61 19.59 -12.17
N ALA A 5 8.74 19.27 -10.87
CA ALA A 5 8.53 20.07 -9.65
C ALA A 5 7.16 20.72 -9.31
N THR A 6 6.69 20.46 -8.09
CA THR A 6 6.16 21.51 -7.20
C THR A 6 6.54 21.22 -5.76
N SER A 7 7.24 22.18 -5.18
CA SER A 7 7.63 22.35 -3.78
C SER A 7 6.43 22.64 -2.88
N SER A 8 6.39 22.05 -1.69
CA SER A 8 5.72 22.64 -0.53
C SER A 8 6.72 22.73 0.62
N SER A 9 7.08 23.96 0.99
CA SER A 9 7.88 24.30 2.16
C SER A 9 7.01 24.26 3.43
N CYS A 10 7.54 23.68 4.49
CA CYS A 10 7.54 24.24 5.85
C CYS A 10 8.53 23.39 6.67
N GLY A 11 9.51 24.05 7.30
CA GLY A 11 10.51 23.40 8.14
C GLY A 11 10.00 23.13 9.55
N ASP A 12 10.54 22.08 10.16
CA ASP A 12 10.77 21.93 11.59
C ASP A 12 11.85 20.85 11.79
N ASP A 13 12.89 21.17 12.57
CA ASP A 13 14.03 20.31 12.88
C ASP A 13 13.64 19.20 13.88
N ASN A 14 13.32 18.02 13.36
CA ASN A 14 13.38 16.79 14.14
C ASN A 14 13.83 15.66 13.20
N ALA A 15 15.06 15.19 13.38
CA ALA A 15 15.69 14.14 12.56
C ALA A 15 15.01 12.78 12.79
N THR A 16 13.76 12.67 12.35
CA THR A 16 13.12 11.40 12.04
C THR A 16 13.93 10.79 10.90
N PRO A 17 14.37 9.53 10.97
CA PRO A 17 15.06 8.91 9.87
C PRO A 17 14.17 9.01 8.63
N ALA A 18 14.53 9.90 7.71
CA ALA A 18 13.79 10.12 6.48
C ALA A 18 13.94 8.86 5.63
N VAL A 19 13.00 7.93 5.79
CA VAL A 19 12.95 6.72 4.98
C VAL A 19 12.68 7.17 3.54
N ALA A 20 13.72 7.17 2.72
CA ALA A 20 13.60 7.51 1.32
C ALA A 20 12.81 6.42 0.58
N TYR A 21 11.62 6.78 0.08
CA TYR A 21 10.81 5.91 -0.77
C TYR A 21 10.78 6.46 -2.20
N LYS A 22 10.87 5.56 -3.19
CA LYS A 22 10.72 5.94 -4.60
C LYS A 22 9.24 6.07 -4.93
N ARG A 23 8.82 7.26 -5.34
CA ARG A 23 7.43 7.56 -5.72
C ARG A 23 7.21 7.21 -7.19
N TYR A 24 6.13 6.50 -7.45
CA TYR A 24 5.64 6.22 -8.79
C TYR A 24 4.22 6.75 -8.90
N ALA A 25 3.90 7.46 -9.98
CA ALA A 25 2.53 7.88 -10.23
C ALA A 25 1.68 6.62 -10.48
N LEU A 26 0.59 6.47 -9.72
CA LEU A 26 -0.37 5.40 -9.93
C LEU A 26 -1.25 5.81 -11.11
N GLY A 27 -1.10 5.15 -12.25
CA GLY A 27 -1.95 5.43 -13.42
C GLY A 27 -3.40 5.02 -13.15
N GLU A 28 -4.35 5.87 -13.54
CA GLU A 28 -5.80 5.70 -13.35
C GLU A 28 -6.44 4.67 -14.31
N GLU A 29 -5.62 3.98 -15.10
CA GLU A 29 -6.05 3.09 -16.18
C GLU A 29 -6.73 1.79 -15.68
N LYS A 30 -6.60 1.46 -14.38
CA LYS A 30 -7.04 0.18 -13.82
C LYS A 30 -8.20 0.38 -12.84
N THR A 31 -9.40 0.51 -13.37
CA THR A 31 -10.64 0.50 -12.59
C THR A 31 -11.17 -0.92 -12.40
N PHE A 32 -12.12 -1.09 -11.46
CA PHE A 32 -12.81 -2.37 -11.27
C PHE A 32 -13.62 -2.79 -12.50
N ASP A 33 -14.08 -1.86 -13.32
CA ASP A 33 -14.87 -2.13 -14.53
C ASP A 33 -14.07 -2.88 -15.59
N ASN A 34 -12.78 -2.56 -15.70
CA ASN A 34 -11.85 -3.22 -16.62
C ASN A 34 -11.23 -4.50 -16.04
N LEU A 35 -11.56 -4.85 -14.79
CA LEU A 35 -11.08 -6.08 -14.14
C LEU A 35 -12.14 -7.19 -14.23
N PHE A 36 -11.78 -8.29 -14.90
CA PHE A 36 -12.63 -9.46 -15.05
C PHE A 36 -12.08 -10.61 -14.20
N PHE A 37 -12.79 -10.93 -13.11
CA PHE A 37 -12.54 -12.11 -12.28
C PHE A 37 -13.83 -12.53 -11.56
N GLU A 38 -13.95 -13.82 -11.26
CA GLU A 38 -15.18 -14.42 -10.72
C GLU A 38 -15.57 -13.83 -9.34
N GLU A 39 -14.58 -13.59 -8.47
CA GLU A 39 -14.80 -13.12 -7.09
C GLU A 39 -14.96 -11.59 -6.96
N LYS A 40 -15.16 -10.86 -8.08
CA LYS A 40 -15.22 -9.38 -8.09
C LYS A 40 -16.30 -8.81 -7.17
N GLN A 41 -17.48 -9.41 -7.18
CA GLN A 41 -18.62 -8.94 -6.40
C GLN A 41 -18.33 -9.01 -4.90
N GLN A 42 -17.70 -10.10 -4.44
CA GLN A 42 -17.35 -10.29 -3.03
C GLN A 42 -16.36 -9.23 -2.55
N VAL A 43 -15.34 -8.93 -3.35
CA VAL A 43 -14.35 -7.89 -3.06
C VAL A 43 -15.01 -6.51 -3.01
N LEU A 44 -15.87 -6.17 -3.97
CA LEU A 44 -16.59 -4.90 -3.99
C LEU A 44 -17.52 -4.73 -2.78
N GLN A 45 -18.24 -5.79 -2.39
CA GLN A 45 -19.06 -5.77 -1.19
C GLN A 45 -18.21 -5.56 0.07
N LEU A 46 -17.06 -6.23 0.17
CA LEU A 46 -16.15 -6.05 1.30
C LEU A 46 -15.61 -4.61 1.38
N LEU A 47 -15.22 -4.02 0.23
CA LEU A 47 -14.78 -2.63 0.15
C LEU A 47 -15.91 -1.66 0.51
N GLY A 48 -17.13 -1.91 0.04
CA GLY A 48 -18.31 -1.11 0.39
C GLY A 48 -18.64 -1.17 1.88
N ASN A 49 -18.52 -2.34 2.50
CA ASN A 49 -18.72 -2.53 3.94
C ASN A 49 -17.64 -1.81 4.76
N PHE A 50 -16.40 -1.84 4.28
CA PHE A 50 -15.29 -1.11 4.89
C PHE A 50 -15.56 0.39 4.84
N GLU A 51 -15.85 0.95 3.66
CA GLU A 51 -16.09 2.40 3.48
C GLU A 51 -17.30 2.91 4.30
N SER A 52 -18.41 2.16 4.25
CA SER A 52 -19.63 2.52 5.00
C SER A 52 -19.57 2.17 6.50
N ARG A 53 -18.48 1.54 6.97
CA ARG A 53 -18.30 1.02 8.33
C ARG A 53 -19.47 0.16 8.80
N THR A 54 -20.01 -0.65 7.89
CA THR A 54 -21.18 -1.49 8.15
C THR A 54 -20.80 -2.94 8.46
N GLY A 55 -21.75 -3.69 9.03
CA GLY A 55 -21.57 -5.11 9.35
C GLY A 55 -20.53 -5.37 10.45
N LYS A 56 -19.53 -6.20 10.15
CA LYS A 56 -18.49 -6.60 11.12
C LYS A 56 -17.68 -5.42 11.67
N PHE A 57 -17.59 -4.32 10.92
CA PHE A 57 -16.87 -3.11 11.33
C PHE A 57 -17.68 -2.15 12.22
N ALA A 58 -19.00 -2.37 12.37
CA ALA A 58 -19.85 -1.54 13.22
C ALA A 58 -19.78 -1.94 14.71
N ILE A 59 -19.18 -3.08 15.02
CA ILE A 59 -19.07 -3.60 16.39
C ILE A 59 -18.02 -2.79 17.15
N LYS A 60 -18.44 -2.16 18.24
CA LYS A 60 -17.58 -1.39 19.14
C LYS A 60 -16.51 -2.32 19.73
N GLY A 61 -15.26 -2.17 19.28
CA GLY A 61 -14.12 -2.99 19.71
C GLY A 61 -13.47 -3.85 18.62
N PHE A 62 -14.09 -3.96 17.43
CA PHE A 62 -13.45 -4.63 16.30
C PHE A 62 -12.42 -3.70 15.62
N PRO A 63 -11.17 -4.14 15.40
CA PRO A 63 -10.16 -3.32 14.75
C PRO A 63 -10.53 -3.05 13.29
N TYR A 64 -10.42 -1.79 12.87
CA TYR A 64 -10.74 -1.35 11.51
C TYR A 64 -9.56 -1.56 10.55
N ASN A 65 -9.22 -2.84 10.31
CA ASN A 65 -8.16 -3.24 9.38
C ASN A 65 -8.76 -4.12 8.27
N LEU A 66 -8.26 -3.95 7.04
CA LEU A 66 -8.66 -4.74 5.88
C LEU A 66 -7.42 -5.44 5.32
N ASP A 67 -7.32 -6.75 5.57
CA ASP A 67 -6.22 -7.57 5.10
C ASP A 67 -6.71 -8.46 3.95
N LEU A 68 -6.04 -8.38 2.79
CA LEU A 68 -6.39 -9.12 1.59
C LEU A 68 -5.17 -9.92 1.11
N LEU A 69 -5.33 -11.24 1.00
CA LEU A 69 -4.35 -12.13 0.39
C LEU A 69 -4.85 -12.56 -0.99
N LEU A 70 -4.15 -12.14 -2.04
CA LEU A 70 -4.51 -12.46 -3.42
C LEU A 70 -3.64 -13.61 -3.93
N HIS A 71 -4.23 -14.77 -4.19
CA HIS A 71 -3.52 -15.96 -4.70
C HIS A 71 -3.97 -16.38 -6.12
N GLY A 72 -3.23 -17.28 -6.75
CA GLY A 72 -3.62 -17.97 -8.00
C GLY A 72 -2.56 -17.87 -9.11
N PRO A 73 -2.90 -18.27 -10.34
CA PRO A 73 -1.97 -18.30 -11.47
C PRO A 73 -1.34 -16.94 -11.80
N PRO A 74 -0.12 -16.90 -12.36
CA PRO A 74 0.45 -15.67 -12.91
C PRO A 74 -0.38 -15.23 -14.13
N GLY A 75 -0.60 -13.93 -14.28
CA GLY A 75 -1.40 -13.37 -15.37
C GLY A 75 -2.87 -13.10 -15.04
N THR A 76 -3.40 -13.57 -13.90
CA THR A 76 -4.79 -13.28 -13.46
C THR A 76 -4.98 -11.85 -12.90
N GLY A 77 -4.12 -10.90 -13.27
CA GLY A 77 -4.32 -9.49 -12.90
C GLY A 77 -4.28 -9.15 -11.41
N LYS A 78 -3.69 -9.98 -10.53
CA LYS A 78 -3.62 -9.71 -9.07
C LYS A 78 -3.03 -8.33 -8.73
N THR A 79 -1.92 -7.99 -9.38
CA THR A 79 -1.29 -6.67 -9.23
C THR A 79 -2.19 -5.55 -9.76
N SER A 80 -2.95 -5.81 -10.82
CA SER A 80 -3.93 -4.86 -11.36
C SER A 80 -5.12 -4.68 -10.41
N LEU A 81 -5.55 -5.74 -9.71
CA LEU A 81 -6.58 -5.66 -8.67
C LEU A 81 -6.15 -4.77 -7.51
N ILE A 82 -4.90 -4.90 -7.05
CA ILE A 82 -4.34 -4.04 -5.98
C ILE A 82 -4.41 -2.56 -6.40
N LYS A 83 -4.07 -2.25 -7.66
CA LYS A 83 -4.16 -0.88 -8.20
C LYS A 83 -5.61 -0.38 -8.23
N ALA A 84 -6.55 -1.21 -8.68
CA ALA A 84 -7.97 -0.88 -8.71
C ALA A 84 -8.56 -0.62 -7.32
N ILE A 85 -8.20 -1.45 -6.32
CA ILE A 85 -8.59 -1.25 -4.92
C ILE A 85 -8.08 0.09 -4.39
N ALA A 86 -6.82 0.42 -4.67
CA ALA A 86 -6.22 1.68 -4.22
C ALA A 86 -6.89 2.90 -4.86
N GLN A 87 -7.23 2.82 -6.14
CA GLN A 87 -7.98 3.87 -6.83
C GLN A 87 -9.40 4.01 -6.26
N TYR A 88 -10.11 2.90 -6.04
CA TYR A 88 -11.47 2.91 -5.48
C TYR A 88 -11.51 3.51 -4.07
N THR A 89 -10.56 3.15 -3.22
CA THR A 89 -10.46 3.69 -1.84
C THR A 89 -9.77 5.06 -1.77
N LYS A 90 -9.28 5.59 -2.90
CA LYS A 90 -8.47 6.81 -3.00
C LYS A 90 -7.25 6.81 -2.06
N ARG A 91 -6.56 5.66 -1.98
CA ARG A 91 -5.39 5.45 -1.11
C ARG A 91 -4.12 5.20 -1.91
N HIS A 92 -2.97 5.45 -1.28
CA HIS A 92 -1.66 5.15 -1.86
C HIS A 92 -1.27 3.69 -1.66
N VAL A 93 -0.68 3.06 -2.68
CA VAL A 93 -0.11 1.71 -2.59
C VAL A 93 1.37 1.81 -2.25
N LEU A 94 1.78 1.08 -1.22
CA LEU A 94 3.19 0.90 -0.86
C LEU A 94 3.60 -0.53 -1.19
N THR A 95 4.48 -0.70 -2.18
CA THR A 95 5.04 -2.01 -2.50
C THR A 95 6.30 -2.23 -1.68
N ILE A 96 6.24 -3.17 -0.73
CA ILE A 96 7.39 -3.54 0.08
C ILE A 96 7.99 -4.81 -0.52
N SER A 97 9.24 -4.71 -1.00
CA SER A 97 10.03 -5.88 -1.36
C SER A 97 10.76 -6.37 -0.12
N SER A 98 10.52 -7.62 0.30
CA SER A 98 11.19 -8.25 1.44
C SER A 98 12.67 -8.58 1.18
N ALA A 99 13.24 -8.20 0.03
CA ALA A 99 14.60 -8.57 -0.39
C ALA A 99 15.74 -7.90 0.41
N ARG A 100 15.44 -6.98 1.35
CA ARG A 100 16.46 -6.25 2.10
C ARG A 100 15.99 -5.86 3.50
N SER A 101 15.58 -6.82 4.33
CA SER A 101 15.73 -6.64 5.78
C SER A 101 17.22 -6.82 6.09
N ARG A 102 18.02 -5.74 6.02
CA ARG A 102 19.37 -5.78 6.58
C ARG A 102 19.21 -5.90 8.09
N PRO A 103 19.63 -7.00 8.74
CA PRO A 103 19.86 -6.92 10.17
C PRO A 103 20.97 -5.88 10.35
N THR A 104 20.67 -4.77 11.02
CA THR A 104 21.69 -3.87 11.51
C THR A 104 22.40 -4.58 12.66
N SER A 105 23.34 -5.47 12.35
CA SER A 105 24.39 -5.83 13.29
C SER A 105 25.31 -4.62 13.38
N SER A 106 25.07 -3.78 14.38
CA SER A 106 26.04 -2.77 14.80
C SER A 106 27.32 -3.51 15.18
N CYS A 107 28.33 -3.38 14.32
CA CYS A 107 29.69 -3.78 14.62
C CYS A 107 30.20 -2.88 15.75
N SER A 108 30.13 -3.37 16.98
CA SER A 108 30.76 -2.75 18.14
C SER A 108 32.20 -3.26 18.23
N THR A 109 33.13 -2.39 17.88
CA THR A 109 34.57 -2.56 18.02
C THR A 109 34.94 -2.59 19.51
N ARG A 110 35.74 -3.58 19.94
CA ARG A 110 36.53 -3.47 21.17
C ARG A 110 37.96 -3.92 20.86
N PRO A 111 38.96 -3.02 20.83
CA PRO A 111 40.34 -3.43 20.89
C PRO A 111 40.65 -3.84 22.34
N SER A 112 41.03 -5.10 22.55
CA SER A 112 41.69 -5.53 23.80
C SER A 112 43.18 -5.25 23.67
N THR A 113 43.66 -4.33 24.50
CA THR A 113 45.07 -4.13 24.81
C THR A 113 45.67 -5.40 25.41
#